data_AF-A0A0S6VV68-F1
#
_entry.id   AF-A0A0S6VV68-F1
#
_cell.length_a   1.000
_cell.length_b   1.000
_cell.length_c   1.000
_cell.angle_alpha   90.00
_cell.angle_beta   90.00
_cell.angle_gamma   90.00
#
_symmetry.space_group_name_H-M   'P 1'
#
loop_
_entity.id
_entity.type
_entity.pdbx_description
1 polymer ?
#
loop_
_entity_poly.entity_id
_entity_poly.type
_entity_poly.pdbx_seq_one_letter_code
_entity_poly.pdbx_strand_id
1 'polypeptide(L)'
;MKKETILHISVAVGCIIIGFLIGKSQNPTTQQTKPDAPYQQEAINNILSKTKQLLKDGNLAEAELYFVNGIHQYPGNWALLTQYFKSIVAHAQKIQAEGDYESALNLLNDLETFVRAQVLDVSTKNIEDFPRLFQEIEQQKQAMQDARAGALLQEAQRLQETVPSVEDAEKADAYLESLRNVVFSLNAVEVELLKNAEFRTTIPQAISQIEQLIEKFERHASARENASNATLLAARADEFIEKAKQAPPQSDMTLYYLTSAESLISQLVLLSPEVNNGESLASGLIAKLEATKQQIGEKESAAIWEKIERFEDWEKLEPLVKKGDAPKENSNENALKKLVDLRESILTQSANLSSPKHIKLTRDLIEQIDYSLADIREKQLKAYDVWAISQIRVFYNDYKEALGVGGDKKAMYNAMALYLGSIDTRFLSMPVQTAYSEVFSKFYAALDDNQKIKLSSEIIMKRKEALSNF
;
A
#
# COMPACT_ATOMS: atom_id res chain seq x y z
N MET A 1 35.16 20.59 -11.24
CA MET A 1 35.96 21.21 -12.32
C MET A 1 35.13 21.12 -13.59
N LYS A 2 34.97 22.24 -14.32
CA LYS A 2 33.98 22.42 -15.38
C LYS A 2 34.21 21.42 -16.53
N LYS A 3 33.29 20.46 -16.70
CA LYS A 3 33.12 19.67 -17.92
C LYS A 3 32.40 20.58 -18.92
N GLU A 4 33.09 21.04 -19.95
CA GLU A 4 32.44 21.67 -21.10
C GLU A 4 31.73 20.58 -21.90
N THR A 5 30.43 20.78 -22.08
CA THR A 5 29.55 19.97 -22.90
C THR A 5 29.96 20.13 -24.36
N ILE A 6 30.63 19.12 -24.92
CA ILE A 6 30.86 19.02 -26.37
C ILE A 6 29.50 18.71 -27.00
N LEU A 7 28.99 19.67 -27.76
CA LEU A 7 27.73 19.58 -28.47
C LEU A 7 27.89 18.59 -29.64
N HIS A 8 27.06 17.55 -29.67
CA HIS A 8 26.89 16.69 -30.84
C HIS A 8 26.57 17.55 -32.07
N ILE A 9 27.48 17.58 -33.05
CA ILE A 9 27.19 18.03 -34.41
C ILE A 9 27.13 16.79 -35.29
N SER A 10 25.98 16.13 -35.27
CA SER A 10 25.60 15.21 -36.34
C SER A 10 25.21 16.05 -37.56
N VAL A 11 25.99 15.92 -38.63
CA VAL A 11 25.55 15.91 -40.04
C VAL A 11 24.41 16.89 -40.38
N ALA A 12 24.76 18.15 -40.65
CA ALA A 12 23.83 19.10 -41.29
C ALA A 12 24.53 20.16 -42.17
N VAL A 13 25.70 19.84 -42.75
CA VAL A 13 26.32 20.68 -43.82
C VAL A 13 26.74 19.84 -45.04
N GLY A 14 26.13 18.66 -45.20
CA GLY A 14 25.97 18.02 -46.50
C GLY A 14 24.52 18.17 -46.95
N CYS A 15 24.29 18.88 -48.06
CA CYS A 15 23.00 19.10 -48.75
C CYS A 15 22.26 20.44 -48.52
N ILE A 16 22.95 21.59 -48.57
CA ILE A 16 22.33 22.81 -49.12
C ILE A 16 22.95 23.11 -50.49
N ILE A 17 22.32 22.53 -51.52
CA ILE A 17 22.02 23.12 -52.83
C ILE A 17 22.99 24.22 -53.30
N ILE A 18 24.01 23.86 -54.09
CA ILE A 18 24.33 24.61 -55.32
C ILE A 18 24.56 23.58 -56.44
N GLY A 19 23.45 22.95 -56.83
CA GLY A 19 23.32 22.18 -58.04
C GLY A 19 22.03 22.58 -58.74
N PHE A 20 21.80 23.87 -58.99
CA PHE A 20 20.87 24.36 -60.00
C PHE A 20 21.10 25.86 -60.27
N LEU A 21 22.00 26.14 -61.22
CA LEU A 21 21.83 27.20 -62.22
C LEU A 21 22.85 26.94 -63.35
N ILE A 22 22.51 25.98 -64.21
CA ILE A 22 22.85 26.09 -65.62
C ILE A 22 22.10 27.30 -66.14
N GLY A 23 22.77 28.46 -66.13
CA GLY A 23 22.31 29.69 -66.73
C GLY A 23 23.45 30.25 -67.56
N LYS A 24 23.38 30.10 -68.89
CA LYS A 24 24.19 30.88 -69.83
C LYS A 24 24.14 32.36 -69.43
N SER A 25 25.27 32.93 -69.04
CA SER A 25 25.49 34.38 -69.15
C SER A 25 26.98 34.68 -69.22
N GLN A 26 27.42 34.87 -70.47
CA GLN A 26 28.42 35.83 -70.95
C GLN A 26 29.79 35.91 -70.27
N ASN A 27 30.82 35.70 -71.09
CA ASN A 27 32.17 36.24 -70.92
C ASN A 27 32.14 37.64 -70.28
N PRO A 28 33.03 37.87 -69.31
CA PRO A 28 34.11 38.80 -69.62
C PRO A 28 35.46 38.15 -69.38
N THR A 29 36.34 38.39 -70.35
CA THR A 29 37.75 38.07 -70.33
C THR A 29 38.40 38.83 -69.17
N THR A 30 38.64 38.13 -68.06
CA THR A 30 39.66 38.56 -67.08
C THR A 30 40.74 37.50 -67.09
N GLN A 31 41.84 37.80 -67.77
CA GLN A 31 43.08 37.04 -67.65
C GLN A 31 43.53 37.11 -66.18
N GLN A 32 43.20 36.09 -65.38
CA GLN A 32 44.02 35.75 -64.23
C GLN A 32 45.31 35.17 -64.78
N THR A 33 46.35 36.01 -64.80
CA THR A 33 47.73 35.56 -64.93
C THR A 33 47.97 34.44 -63.92
N LYS A 34 48.32 33.23 -64.39
CA LYS A 34 48.92 32.19 -63.54
C LYS A 34 50.01 32.87 -62.71
N PRO A 35 49.92 32.91 -61.37
CA PRO A 35 51.01 33.42 -60.55
C PRO A 35 52.24 32.56 -60.84
N ASP A 36 53.42 33.17 -60.93
CA ASP A 36 54.68 32.45 -61.07
C ASP A 36 54.79 31.37 -59.97
N ALA A 37 55.34 30.20 -60.30
CA ALA A 37 55.49 29.06 -59.39
C ALA A 37 55.91 29.39 -57.94
N PRO A 38 56.84 30.34 -57.67
CA PRO A 38 57.18 30.74 -56.29
C PRO A 38 56.04 31.41 -55.50
N TYR A 39 55.17 32.22 -56.14
CA TYR A 39 54.04 32.89 -55.47
C TYR A 39 52.93 31.91 -55.08
N GLN A 40 52.72 30.86 -55.88
CA GLN A 40 51.76 29.81 -55.55
C GLN A 40 52.19 29.02 -54.31
N GLN A 41 53.49 28.74 -54.19
CA GLN A 41 54.04 27.98 -53.06
C GLN A 41 53.90 28.73 -51.73
N GLU A 42 54.10 30.05 -51.73
CA GLU A 42 53.94 30.90 -50.54
C GLU A 42 52.47 30.98 -50.08
N ALA A 43 51.52 31.12 -51.01
CA ALA A 43 50.09 31.08 -50.71
C ALA A 43 49.65 29.72 -50.12
N ILE A 44 50.12 28.62 -50.71
CA ILE A 44 49.88 27.24 -50.20
C ILE A 44 50.44 27.08 -48.79
N ASN A 45 51.65 27.58 -48.53
CA ASN A 45 52.28 27.51 -47.20
C ASN A 45 51.50 28.34 -46.16
N ASN A 46 50.96 29.50 -46.54
CA ASN A 46 50.12 30.32 -45.66
C ASN A 46 48.79 29.63 -45.34
N ILE A 47 48.17 28.98 -46.34
CA ILE A 47 46.95 28.16 -46.14
C ILE A 47 47.23 27.08 -45.10
N LEU A 48 48.28 26.28 -45.30
CA LEU A 48 48.65 25.18 -44.42
C LEU A 48 49.04 25.63 -43.01
N SER A 49 49.78 26.74 -42.89
CA SER A 49 50.19 27.30 -41.61
C SER A 49 48.99 27.73 -40.77
N LYS A 50 48.04 28.46 -41.37
CA LYS A 50 46.83 28.91 -40.68
C LYS A 50 45.88 27.77 -40.34
N THR A 51 45.69 26.80 -41.25
CA THR A 51 44.91 25.58 -40.93
C THR A 51 45.53 24.81 -39.77
N LYS A 52 46.85 24.58 -39.77
CA LYS A 52 47.54 23.91 -38.65
C LYS A 52 47.40 24.66 -37.33
N GLN A 53 47.45 25.98 -37.38
CA GLN A 53 47.24 26.81 -36.19
C GLN A 53 45.81 26.66 -35.65
N LEU A 54 44.79 26.75 -36.52
CA LEU A 54 43.39 26.59 -36.13
C LEU A 54 43.09 25.19 -35.55
N LEU A 55 43.71 24.14 -36.11
CA LEU A 55 43.63 22.78 -35.54
C LEU A 55 44.28 22.71 -34.14
N LYS A 56 45.42 23.37 -33.93
CA LYS A 56 46.06 23.45 -32.60
C LYS A 56 45.21 24.19 -31.58
N ASP A 57 44.50 25.22 -32.04
CA ASP A 57 43.62 26.05 -31.22
C ASP A 57 42.25 25.39 -30.97
N GLY A 58 42.00 24.19 -31.51
CA GLY A 58 40.76 23.43 -31.33
C GLY A 58 39.59 23.92 -32.20
N ASN A 59 39.83 24.85 -33.12
CA ASN A 59 38.79 25.41 -33.99
C ASN A 59 38.69 24.61 -35.30
N LEU A 60 38.10 23.40 -35.18
CA LEU A 60 38.00 22.42 -36.26
C LEU A 60 37.23 22.95 -37.48
N ALA A 61 36.07 23.57 -37.25
CA ALA A 61 35.22 24.08 -38.33
C ALA A 61 35.89 25.21 -39.13
N GLU A 62 36.58 26.13 -38.45
CA GLU A 62 37.31 27.21 -39.14
C GLU A 62 38.56 26.66 -39.84
N ALA A 63 39.25 25.68 -39.24
CA ALA A 63 40.39 25.01 -39.87
C ALA A 63 39.99 24.31 -41.17
N GLU A 64 38.87 23.57 -41.14
CA GLU A 64 38.30 22.89 -42.30
C GLU A 64 37.87 23.91 -43.37
N LEU A 65 37.08 24.92 -43.00
CA LEU A 65 36.64 25.97 -43.94
C LEU A 65 37.82 26.69 -44.60
N TYR A 66 38.85 27.04 -43.82
CA TYR A 66 40.04 27.71 -44.34
C TYR A 66 40.82 26.82 -45.31
N PHE A 67 40.90 25.52 -45.01
CA PHE A 67 41.52 24.55 -45.90
C PHE A 67 40.71 24.31 -47.17
N VAL A 68 39.39 24.10 -47.05
CA VAL A 68 38.47 23.90 -48.17
C VAL A 68 38.52 25.09 -49.12
N ASN A 69 38.54 26.32 -48.60
CA ASN A 69 38.72 27.51 -49.44
C ASN A 69 40.07 27.49 -50.16
N GLY A 70 41.13 27.04 -49.48
CA GLY A 70 42.46 26.89 -50.07
C GLY A 70 42.53 25.82 -51.17
N ILE A 71 41.91 24.66 -50.98
CA ILE A 71 41.89 23.58 -51.99
C ILE A 71 41.05 23.99 -53.21
N HIS A 72 39.98 24.78 -53.04
CA HIS A 72 39.20 25.35 -54.16
C HIS A 72 39.99 26.37 -54.99
N GLN A 73 40.88 27.15 -54.35
CA GLN A 73 41.76 28.09 -55.06
C GLN A 73 42.88 27.37 -55.83
N TYR A 74 43.24 26.15 -55.40
CA TYR A 74 44.29 25.33 -56.00
C TYR A 74 43.81 23.88 -56.19
N PRO A 75 42.80 23.64 -57.05
CA PRO A 75 42.19 22.32 -57.21
C PRO A 75 43.22 21.31 -57.72
N GLY A 76 43.17 20.09 -57.20
CA GLY A 76 44.08 19.01 -57.57
C GLY A 76 45.50 19.13 -57.00
N ASN A 77 45.76 20.11 -56.11
CA ASN A 77 47.07 20.27 -55.48
C ASN A 77 47.35 19.17 -54.46
N TRP A 78 48.10 18.16 -54.90
CA TRP A 78 48.42 16.97 -54.10
C TRP A 78 49.25 17.25 -52.85
N ALA A 79 50.20 18.20 -52.92
CA ALA A 79 51.04 18.55 -51.77
C ALA A 79 50.22 19.21 -50.65
N LEU A 80 49.26 20.05 -51.03
CA LEU A 80 48.32 20.69 -50.10
C LEU A 80 47.41 19.66 -49.43
N LEU A 81 46.82 18.75 -50.23
CA LEU A 81 45.96 17.66 -49.72
C LEU A 81 46.70 16.73 -48.75
N THR A 82 47.90 16.26 -49.13
CA THR A 82 48.69 15.33 -48.29
C THR A 82 49.19 15.97 -47.01
N GLN A 83 49.50 17.28 -47.00
CA GLN A 83 49.87 17.96 -45.76
C GLN A 83 48.68 18.17 -44.81
N TYR A 84 47.49 18.44 -45.35
CA TYR A 84 46.28 18.53 -44.54
C TYR A 84 45.92 17.18 -43.92
N PHE A 85 45.93 16.12 -44.73
CA PHE A 85 45.77 14.74 -44.27
C PHE A 85 46.66 14.45 -43.06
N LYS A 86 47.97 14.71 -43.17
CA LYS A 86 48.93 14.49 -42.06
C LYS A 86 48.60 15.33 -40.82
N SER A 87 48.10 16.54 -41.02
CA SER A 87 47.77 17.45 -39.91
C SER A 87 46.53 16.98 -39.15
N ILE A 88 45.50 16.51 -39.87
CA ILE A 88 44.29 15.96 -39.27
C ILE A 88 44.57 14.63 -38.56
N VAL A 89 45.34 13.72 -39.17
CA VAL A 89 45.76 12.47 -38.53
C VAL A 89 46.54 12.75 -37.24
N ALA A 90 47.50 13.68 -37.26
CA ALA A 90 48.25 14.06 -36.06
C ALA A 90 47.35 14.70 -34.98
N HIS A 91 46.33 15.47 -35.38
CA HIS A 91 45.37 16.04 -34.44
C HIS A 91 44.46 14.97 -33.83
N ALA A 92 43.97 14.02 -34.63
CA ALA A 92 43.18 12.89 -34.14
C ALA A 92 43.97 12.04 -33.12
N GLN A 93 45.27 11.80 -33.38
CA GLN A 93 46.16 11.13 -32.43
C GLN A 93 46.36 11.91 -31.13
N LYS A 94 46.34 13.25 -31.19
CA LYS A 94 46.41 14.09 -29.99
C LYS A 94 45.12 13.98 -29.15
N ILE A 95 43.96 14.07 -29.79
CA ILE A 95 42.65 13.91 -29.14
C ILE A 95 42.55 12.53 -28.48
N GLN A 96 43.01 11.48 -29.16
CA GLN A 96 43.12 10.14 -28.62
C GLN A 96 43.99 10.09 -27.35
N ALA A 97 45.15 10.76 -27.34
CA ALA A 97 46.03 10.81 -26.17
C ALA A 97 45.40 11.53 -24.96
N GLU A 98 44.39 12.37 -25.20
CA GLU A 98 43.58 13.05 -24.18
C GLU A 98 42.40 12.17 -23.69
N GLY A 99 42.19 11.00 -24.31
CA GLY A 99 41.17 10.00 -23.91
C GLY A 99 39.84 10.12 -24.65
N ASP A 100 39.70 11.05 -25.60
CA ASP A 100 38.46 11.24 -26.38
C ASP A 100 38.51 10.44 -27.70
N TYR A 101 38.30 9.14 -27.58
CA TYR A 101 38.33 8.21 -28.71
C TYR A 101 37.21 8.46 -29.72
N GLU A 102 36.03 8.92 -29.28
CA GLU A 102 34.87 9.15 -30.15
C GLU A 102 35.12 10.35 -31.07
N SER A 103 35.55 11.48 -30.51
CA SER A 103 35.91 12.66 -31.31
C SER A 103 37.07 12.38 -32.28
N ALA A 104 38.07 11.59 -31.85
CA ALA A 104 39.18 11.20 -32.71
C ALA A 104 38.72 10.32 -33.91
N LEU A 105 37.84 9.35 -33.67
CA LEU A 105 37.28 8.49 -34.72
C LEU A 105 36.39 9.28 -35.69
N ASN A 106 35.56 10.19 -35.17
CA ASN A 106 34.73 11.07 -36.00
C ASN A 106 35.58 11.93 -36.93
N LEU A 107 36.66 12.53 -36.41
CA LEU A 107 37.58 13.33 -37.21
C LEU A 107 38.25 12.52 -38.34
N LEU A 108 38.56 11.24 -38.10
CA LEU A 108 39.08 10.34 -39.15
C LEU A 108 38.01 9.93 -40.18
N ASN A 109 36.74 9.81 -39.77
CA ASN A 109 35.62 9.57 -40.68
C ASN A 109 35.39 10.79 -41.60
N ASP A 110 35.45 11.99 -41.04
CA ASP A 110 35.33 13.24 -41.79
C ASP A 110 36.49 13.41 -42.78
N LEU A 111 37.72 13.12 -42.34
CA LEU A 111 38.89 13.11 -43.22
C LEU A 111 38.73 12.14 -44.38
N GLU A 112 38.22 10.92 -44.13
CA GLU A 112 37.99 9.94 -45.18
C GLU A 112 36.99 10.44 -46.22
N THR A 113 35.85 10.96 -45.75
CA THR A 113 34.79 11.53 -46.60
C THR A 113 35.34 12.67 -47.44
N PHE A 114 36.12 13.57 -46.82
CA PHE A 114 36.77 14.67 -47.50
C PHE A 114 37.75 14.19 -48.57
N VAL A 115 38.66 13.26 -48.25
CA VAL A 115 39.64 12.73 -49.21
C VAL A 115 38.95 12.02 -50.37
N ARG A 116 37.85 11.27 -50.14
CA ARG A 116 37.04 10.68 -51.20
C ARG A 116 36.49 11.71 -52.18
N ALA A 117 36.05 12.87 -51.69
CA ALA A 117 35.53 13.94 -52.54
C ALA A 117 36.60 14.54 -53.46
N GLN A 118 37.87 14.56 -53.05
CA GLN A 118 38.97 15.15 -53.82
C GLN A 118 39.46 14.27 -54.99
N VAL A 119 39.01 13.01 -55.10
CA VAL A 119 39.47 12.06 -56.14
C VAL A 119 39.21 12.58 -57.55
N LEU A 120 38.13 13.35 -57.76
CA LEU A 120 37.73 13.86 -59.07
C LEU A 120 38.57 15.05 -59.56
N ASP A 121 39.21 15.78 -58.64
CA ASP A 121 39.90 17.03 -58.93
C ASP A 121 41.43 16.86 -59.05
N VAL A 122 41.95 15.69 -58.67
CA VAL A 122 43.40 15.39 -58.64
C VAL A 122 43.86 14.74 -59.96
N SER A 123 45.08 15.09 -60.41
CA SER A 123 45.64 14.55 -61.66
C SER A 123 45.80 13.02 -61.62
N THR A 124 45.64 12.38 -62.78
CA THR A 124 45.71 10.91 -62.95
C THR A 124 46.98 10.28 -62.38
N LYS A 125 48.10 11.03 -62.36
CA LYS A 125 49.37 10.57 -61.78
C LYS A 125 49.30 10.34 -60.26
N ASN A 126 48.50 11.11 -59.53
CA ASN A 126 48.38 11.00 -58.08
C ASN A 126 47.13 10.20 -57.65
N ILE A 127 46.26 9.81 -58.59
CA ILE A 127 45.10 8.95 -58.31
C ILE A 127 45.56 7.60 -57.72
N GLU A 128 46.71 7.10 -58.18
CA GLU A 128 47.31 5.85 -57.70
C GLU A 128 47.74 5.88 -56.22
N ASP A 129 47.88 7.08 -55.62
CA ASP A 129 48.28 7.24 -54.21
C ASP A 129 47.08 7.26 -53.24
N PHE A 130 45.84 7.47 -53.72
CA PHE A 130 44.64 7.49 -52.87
C PHE A 130 44.38 6.17 -52.13
N PRO A 131 44.54 4.97 -52.75
CA PRO A 131 44.45 3.71 -52.02
C PRO A 131 45.35 3.67 -50.78
N ARG A 132 46.55 4.28 -50.86
CA ARG A 132 47.47 4.38 -49.73
C ARG A 132 46.93 5.27 -48.63
N LEU A 133 46.38 6.44 -48.96
CA LEU A 133 45.78 7.36 -47.97
C LEU A 133 44.59 6.73 -47.26
N PHE A 134 43.71 6.04 -47.99
CA PHE A 134 42.58 5.33 -47.38
C PHE A 134 43.05 4.19 -46.47
N GLN A 135 44.08 3.46 -46.89
CA GLN A 135 44.69 2.44 -46.05
C GLN A 135 45.32 3.04 -44.78
N GLU A 136 45.98 4.19 -44.88
CA GLU A 136 46.52 4.92 -43.72
C GLU A 136 45.39 5.34 -42.75
N ILE A 137 44.28 5.91 -43.24
CA ILE A 137 43.11 6.27 -42.40
C ILE A 137 42.56 5.03 -41.69
N GLU A 138 42.34 3.95 -42.44
CA GLU A 138 41.78 2.72 -41.90
C GLU A 138 42.68 2.10 -40.82
N GLN A 139 44.00 2.14 -41.02
CA GLN A 139 44.97 1.72 -40.00
C GLN A 139 44.88 2.58 -38.74
N GLN A 140 44.70 3.91 -38.87
CA GLN A 140 44.55 4.80 -37.71
C GLN A 140 43.23 4.56 -36.98
N LYS A 141 42.11 4.40 -37.70
CA LYS A 141 40.81 4.06 -37.10
C LYS A 141 40.88 2.77 -36.32
N GLN A 142 41.48 1.73 -36.91
CA GLN A 142 41.68 0.46 -36.23
C GLN A 142 42.53 0.62 -34.96
N ALA A 143 43.66 1.34 -35.05
CA ALA A 143 44.53 1.56 -33.91
C ALA A 143 43.82 2.32 -32.77
N MET A 144 42.93 3.25 -33.11
CA MET A 144 42.10 3.98 -32.13
C MET A 144 41.03 3.08 -31.50
N GLN A 145 40.37 2.22 -32.29
CA GLN A 145 39.42 1.24 -31.74
C GLN A 145 40.10 0.24 -30.81
N ASP A 146 41.26 -0.30 -31.20
CA ASP A 146 42.06 -1.21 -30.38
C ASP A 146 42.54 -0.52 -29.09
N ALA A 147 42.98 0.74 -29.17
CA ALA A 147 43.39 1.52 -28.01
C ALA A 147 42.22 1.84 -27.07
N ARG A 148 41.03 2.16 -27.61
CA ARG A 148 39.81 2.37 -26.84
C ARG A 148 39.41 1.10 -26.08
N ALA A 149 39.42 -0.05 -26.76
CA ALA A 149 39.16 -1.34 -26.15
C ALA A 149 40.14 -1.63 -25.00
N GLY A 150 41.44 -1.41 -25.23
CA GLY A 150 42.47 -1.57 -24.20
C GLY A 150 42.28 -0.67 -22.98
N ALA A 151 41.97 0.61 -23.18
CA ALA A 151 41.73 1.56 -22.10
C ALA A 151 40.48 1.18 -21.27
N LEU A 152 39.39 0.77 -21.93
CA LEU A 152 38.18 0.31 -21.24
C LEU A 152 38.42 -0.97 -20.44
N LEU A 153 39.22 -1.90 -20.95
CA LEU A 153 39.60 -3.11 -20.23
C LEU A 153 40.49 -2.81 -19.01
N GLN A 154 41.41 -1.85 -19.11
CA GLN A 154 42.18 -1.38 -17.95
C GLN A 154 41.29 -0.75 -16.88
N GLU A 155 40.33 0.08 -17.28
CA GLU A 155 39.39 0.68 -16.33
C GLU A 155 38.47 -0.38 -15.70
N ALA A 156 38.00 -1.34 -16.48
CA ALA A 156 37.25 -2.51 -15.99
C ALA A 156 38.05 -3.26 -14.91
N GLN A 157 39.32 -3.55 -15.17
CA GLN A 157 40.20 -4.21 -14.22
C GLN A 157 40.42 -3.35 -12.96
N ARG A 158 40.67 -2.05 -13.12
CA ARG A 158 40.84 -1.12 -12.00
C ARG A 158 39.61 -1.12 -11.08
N LEU A 159 38.41 -1.10 -11.64
CA LEU A 159 37.18 -1.17 -10.86
C LEU A 159 37.09 -2.51 -10.11
N GLN A 160 37.37 -3.64 -10.78
CA GLN A 160 37.39 -4.96 -10.14
C GLN A 160 38.42 -5.08 -9.00
N GLU A 161 39.53 -4.34 -9.03
CA GLU A 161 40.55 -4.33 -7.98
C GLU A 161 40.22 -3.37 -6.82
N THR A 162 39.39 -2.35 -7.07
CA THR A 162 39.08 -1.27 -6.12
C THR A 162 37.64 -1.33 -5.59
N VAL A 163 37.10 -2.54 -5.46
CA VAL A 163 35.72 -2.78 -4.99
C VAL A 163 35.52 -2.17 -3.59
N PRO A 164 34.64 -1.16 -3.44
CA PRO A 164 34.36 -0.57 -2.13
C PRO A 164 33.53 -1.53 -1.26
N SER A 165 33.47 -1.22 0.04
CA SER A 165 32.52 -1.89 0.93
C SER A 165 31.09 -1.56 0.52
N VAL A 166 30.23 -2.58 0.47
CA VAL A 166 28.79 -2.45 0.21
C VAL A 166 28.04 -1.75 1.35
N GLU A 167 28.68 -1.53 2.50
CA GLU A 167 28.08 -0.80 3.63
C GLU A 167 28.20 0.73 3.47
N ASP A 168 29.19 1.21 2.70
CA ASP A 168 29.38 2.64 2.42
C ASP A 168 28.51 3.06 1.24
N ALA A 169 27.32 3.58 1.54
CA ALA A 169 26.28 3.89 0.55
C ALA A 169 26.77 4.81 -0.57
N GLU A 170 27.42 5.92 -0.21
CA GLU A 170 27.85 6.94 -1.17
C GLU A 170 28.92 6.39 -2.11
N LYS A 171 29.88 5.62 -1.58
CA LYS A 171 30.90 4.97 -2.40
C LYS A 171 30.33 3.85 -3.26
N ALA A 172 29.38 3.08 -2.73
CA ALA A 172 28.73 1.98 -3.44
C ALA A 172 27.93 2.48 -4.64
N ASP A 173 27.16 3.56 -4.49
CA ASP A 173 26.33 4.12 -5.56
C ASP A 173 27.20 4.75 -6.67
N ALA A 174 28.24 5.50 -6.30
CA ALA A 174 29.19 6.06 -7.26
C ALA A 174 29.97 4.96 -8.02
N TYR A 175 30.30 3.87 -7.33
CA TYR A 175 30.95 2.71 -7.92
C TYR A 175 30.02 1.94 -8.86
N LEU A 176 28.75 1.73 -8.50
CA LEU A 176 27.73 1.12 -9.36
C LEU A 176 27.57 1.89 -10.68
N GLU A 177 27.52 3.21 -10.61
CA GLU A 177 27.43 4.07 -11.78
C GLU A 177 28.70 3.96 -12.66
N SER A 178 29.87 3.85 -12.05
CA SER A 178 31.13 3.63 -12.78
C SER A 178 31.13 2.29 -13.51
N LEU A 179 30.67 1.21 -12.86
CA LEU A 179 30.55 -0.12 -13.47
C LEU A 179 29.58 -0.10 -14.68
N ARG A 180 28.42 0.53 -14.53
CA ARG A 180 27.43 0.67 -15.61
C ARG A 180 27.99 1.42 -16.82
N ASN A 181 28.70 2.51 -16.58
CA ASN A 181 29.33 3.30 -17.64
C ASN A 181 30.40 2.50 -18.40
N VAL A 182 31.19 1.68 -17.70
CA VAL A 182 32.19 0.80 -18.33
C VAL A 182 31.53 -0.31 -19.16
N VAL A 183 30.50 -0.98 -18.63
CA VAL A 183 29.76 -2.02 -19.38
C VAL A 183 29.09 -1.43 -20.61
N PHE A 184 28.44 -0.28 -20.49
CA PHE A 184 27.85 0.43 -21.62
C PHE A 184 28.91 0.76 -22.68
N SER A 185 30.06 1.27 -22.26
CA SER A 185 31.16 1.63 -23.16
C SER A 185 31.81 0.42 -23.84
N LEU A 186 31.96 -0.70 -23.13
CA LEU A 186 32.48 -1.97 -23.67
C LEU A 186 31.50 -2.59 -24.67
N ASN A 187 30.20 -2.55 -24.40
CA ASN A 187 29.17 -2.99 -25.34
C ASN A 187 29.10 -2.14 -26.61
N ALA A 188 29.48 -0.87 -26.53
CA ALA A 188 29.58 0.03 -27.68
C ALA A 188 30.85 -0.20 -28.52
N VAL A 189 31.77 -1.07 -28.10
CA VAL A 189 32.91 -1.46 -28.93
C VAL A 189 32.45 -2.51 -29.94
N GLU A 190 32.63 -2.23 -31.23
CA GLU A 190 32.32 -3.17 -32.32
C GLU A 190 33.39 -4.28 -32.38
N VAL A 191 33.28 -5.27 -31.48
CA VAL A 191 34.26 -6.33 -31.24
C VAL A 191 34.61 -7.12 -32.52
N GLU A 192 33.65 -7.26 -33.44
CA GLU A 192 33.86 -7.95 -34.73
C GLU A 192 34.79 -7.21 -35.68
N LEU A 193 34.89 -5.89 -35.53
CA LEU A 193 35.79 -5.03 -36.31
C LEU A 193 37.20 -4.92 -35.70
N LEU A 194 37.42 -5.46 -34.50
CA LEU A 194 38.74 -5.48 -33.88
C LEU A 194 39.65 -6.49 -34.57
N LYS A 195 40.86 -6.05 -34.93
CA LYS A 195 41.92 -6.92 -35.49
C LYS A 195 42.59 -7.78 -34.44
N ASN A 196 42.64 -7.32 -33.19
CA ASN A 196 43.17 -8.13 -32.11
C ASN A 196 42.14 -9.19 -31.66
N ALA A 197 42.43 -10.46 -31.96
CA ALA A 197 41.58 -11.59 -31.61
C ALA A 197 41.41 -11.77 -30.09
N GLU A 198 42.38 -11.31 -29.28
CA GLU A 198 42.32 -11.37 -27.82
C GLU A 198 41.16 -10.54 -27.27
N PHE A 199 40.88 -9.36 -27.85
CA PHE A 199 39.75 -8.54 -27.41
C PHE A 199 38.40 -9.24 -27.61
N ARG A 200 38.29 -10.12 -28.62
CA ARG A 200 37.06 -10.88 -28.89
C ARG A 200 36.69 -11.83 -27.76
N THR A 201 37.67 -12.26 -26.97
CA THR A 201 37.44 -13.11 -25.79
C THR A 201 37.40 -12.30 -24.50
N THR A 202 38.26 -11.29 -24.38
CA THR A 202 38.45 -10.56 -23.11
C THR A 202 37.31 -9.57 -22.83
N ILE A 203 36.77 -8.91 -23.86
CA ILE A 203 35.67 -7.95 -23.68
C ILE A 203 34.40 -8.64 -23.13
N PRO A 204 33.90 -9.74 -23.72
CA PRO A 204 32.74 -10.45 -23.16
C PRO A 204 32.96 -10.97 -21.73
N GLN A 205 34.18 -11.44 -21.43
CA GLN A 205 34.52 -11.90 -20.07
C GLN A 205 34.50 -10.75 -19.06
N ALA A 206 35.08 -9.61 -19.40
CA ALA A 206 35.08 -8.42 -18.55
C ALA A 206 33.66 -7.90 -18.31
N ILE A 207 32.81 -7.87 -19.34
CA ILE A 207 31.38 -7.51 -19.21
C ILE A 207 30.69 -8.43 -18.21
N SER A 208 30.80 -9.75 -18.39
CA SER A 208 30.15 -10.72 -17.51
C SER A 208 30.61 -10.61 -16.04
N GLN A 209 31.90 -10.37 -15.80
CA GLN A 209 32.43 -10.15 -14.45
C GLN A 209 31.89 -8.87 -13.82
N ILE A 210 31.81 -7.77 -14.59
CA ILE A 210 31.25 -6.51 -14.09
C ILE A 210 29.75 -6.65 -13.83
N GLU A 211 28.99 -7.33 -14.69
CA GLU A 211 27.55 -7.55 -14.50
C GLU A 211 27.25 -8.30 -13.18
N GLN A 212 28.08 -9.29 -12.82
CA GLN A 212 27.98 -9.96 -11.52
C GLN A 212 28.23 -9.01 -10.34
N LEU A 213 29.16 -8.06 -10.49
CA LEU A 213 29.39 -7.03 -9.48
C LEU A 213 28.22 -6.05 -9.40
N ILE A 214 27.67 -5.61 -10.53
CA ILE A 214 26.47 -4.77 -10.58
C ILE A 214 25.32 -5.47 -9.83
N GLU A 215 25.03 -6.73 -10.16
CA GLU A 215 23.98 -7.51 -9.50
C GLU A 215 24.18 -7.59 -7.97
N LYS A 216 25.42 -7.82 -7.53
CA LYS A 216 25.75 -7.84 -6.10
C LYS A 216 25.45 -6.49 -5.42
N PHE A 217 25.88 -5.38 -6.01
CA PHE A 217 25.67 -4.05 -5.44
C PHE A 217 24.20 -3.63 -5.47
N GLU A 218 23.46 -3.94 -6.55
CA GLU A 218 22.02 -3.70 -6.66
C GLU A 218 21.24 -4.47 -5.59
N ARG A 219 21.55 -5.76 -5.37
CA ARG A 219 20.94 -6.53 -4.27
C ARG A 219 21.14 -5.88 -2.91
N HIS A 220 22.35 -5.37 -2.64
CA HIS A 220 22.64 -4.67 -1.38
C HIS A 220 21.92 -3.32 -1.28
N ALA A 221 21.82 -2.56 -2.37
CA ALA A 221 21.09 -1.30 -2.40
C ALA A 221 19.59 -1.54 -2.12
N SER A 222 18.97 -2.50 -2.79
CA SER A 222 17.57 -2.88 -2.56
C SER A 222 17.35 -3.37 -1.12
N ALA A 223 18.23 -4.22 -0.58
CA ALA A 223 18.13 -4.68 0.80
C ALA A 223 18.21 -3.52 1.81
N ARG A 224 19.04 -2.50 1.54
CA ARG A 224 19.16 -1.31 2.39
C ARG A 224 17.91 -0.44 2.32
N GLU A 225 17.37 -0.21 1.13
CA GLU A 225 16.12 0.54 0.93
C GLU A 225 14.95 -0.15 1.63
N ASN A 226 14.82 -1.47 1.44
CA ASN A 226 13.82 -2.29 2.10
C ASN A 226 13.95 -2.25 3.63
N ALA A 227 15.18 -2.31 4.17
CA ALA A 227 15.42 -2.21 5.60
C ALA A 227 15.02 -0.83 6.16
N SER A 228 15.30 0.24 5.42
CA SER A 228 14.88 1.60 5.79
C SER A 228 13.35 1.73 5.79
N ASN A 229 12.70 1.26 4.74
CA ASN A 229 11.24 1.24 4.61
C ASN A 229 10.58 0.40 5.72
N ALA A 230 11.10 -0.78 6.01
CA ALA A 230 10.64 -1.63 7.10
C ALA A 230 10.74 -0.94 8.46
N THR A 231 11.86 -0.25 8.72
CA THR A 231 12.05 0.52 9.96
C THR A 231 11.03 1.65 10.09
N LEU A 232 10.77 2.38 9.02
CA LEU A 232 9.78 3.46 8.99
C LEU A 232 8.36 2.94 9.22
N LEU A 233 7.98 1.86 8.53
CA LEU A 233 6.68 1.21 8.70
C LEU A 233 6.50 0.72 10.14
N ALA A 234 7.53 0.08 10.71
CA ALA A 234 7.52 -0.42 12.07
C ALA A 234 7.33 0.72 13.08
N ALA A 235 8.09 1.81 12.96
CA ALA A 235 7.96 2.97 13.84
C ALA A 235 6.57 3.60 13.78
N ARG A 236 6.00 3.72 12.57
CA ARG A 236 4.66 4.31 12.37
C ARG A 236 3.54 3.40 12.86
N ALA A 237 3.67 2.09 12.67
CA ALA A 237 2.75 1.12 13.25
C ALA A 237 2.76 1.20 14.78
N ASP A 238 3.95 1.29 15.38
CA ASP A 238 4.10 1.42 16.83
C ASP A 238 3.46 2.71 17.36
N GLU A 239 3.66 3.83 16.67
CA GLU A 239 3.02 5.11 17.00
C GLU A 239 1.48 5.00 16.99
N PHE A 240 0.91 4.34 15.98
CA PHE A 240 -0.54 4.13 15.92
C PHE A 240 -1.05 3.22 17.04
N ILE A 241 -0.31 2.15 17.38
CA ILE A 241 -0.64 1.29 18.53
C ILE A 241 -0.66 2.11 19.83
N GLU A 242 0.33 2.96 20.06
CA GLU A 242 0.37 3.80 21.27
C GLU A 242 -0.75 4.85 21.30
N LYS A 243 -1.09 5.46 20.15
CA LYS A 243 -2.23 6.38 20.04
C LYS A 243 -3.56 5.68 20.33
N ALA A 244 -3.74 4.44 19.88
CA ALA A 244 -4.94 3.66 20.17
C ALA A 244 -5.13 3.44 21.68
N LYS A 245 -4.06 3.23 22.46
CA LYS A 245 -4.13 3.05 23.92
C LYS A 245 -4.61 4.29 24.67
N GLN A 246 -4.30 5.47 24.13
CA GLN A 246 -4.57 6.77 24.73
C GLN A 246 -5.90 7.37 24.26
N ALA A 247 -6.46 6.85 23.17
CA ALA A 247 -7.74 7.30 22.65
C ALA A 247 -8.87 7.07 23.68
N PRO A 248 -9.90 7.94 23.69
CA PRO A 248 -11.08 7.71 24.51
C PRO A 248 -11.72 6.35 24.19
N PRO A 249 -12.19 5.60 25.21
CA PRO A 249 -12.91 4.35 25.01
C PRO A 249 -14.11 4.57 24.08
N GLN A 250 -14.35 3.63 23.15
CA GLN A 250 -15.48 3.67 22.20
C GLN A 250 -15.44 4.83 21.20
N SER A 251 -14.30 5.48 20.98
CA SER A 251 -14.18 6.51 19.93
C SER A 251 -13.79 5.92 18.57
N ASP A 252 -14.27 6.53 17.49
CA ASP A 252 -13.87 6.19 16.11
C ASP A 252 -12.36 6.28 15.89
N MET A 253 -11.66 7.10 16.69
CA MET A 253 -10.20 7.25 16.63
C MET A 253 -9.48 5.97 17.05
N THR A 254 -10.02 5.23 18.02
CA THR A 254 -9.47 3.95 18.46
C THR A 254 -9.46 2.95 17.30
N LEU A 255 -10.60 2.83 16.59
CA LEU A 255 -10.73 1.98 15.42
C LEU A 255 -9.78 2.44 14.30
N TYR A 256 -9.77 3.74 13.99
CA TYR A 256 -8.88 4.31 12.98
C TYR A 256 -7.41 3.99 13.24
N TYR A 257 -6.94 4.15 14.48
CA TYR A 257 -5.55 3.88 14.83
C TYR A 257 -5.22 2.39 14.78
N LEU A 258 -6.10 1.51 15.27
CA LEU A 258 -5.88 0.06 15.20
C LEU A 258 -5.82 -0.43 13.75
N THR A 259 -6.77 -0.02 12.89
CA THR A 259 -6.79 -0.41 11.47
C THR A 259 -5.60 0.18 10.71
N SER A 260 -5.16 1.39 11.05
CA SER A 260 -3.95 1.99 10.46
C SER A 260 -2.70 1.20 10.84
N ALA A 261 -2.56 0.80 12.11
CA ALA A 261 -1.47 -0.06 12.56
C ALA A 261 -1.48 -1.42 11.85
N GLU A 262 -2.64 -2.07 11.73
CA GLU A 262 -2.80 -3.34 11.00
C GLU A 262 -2.37 -3.24 9.54
N SER A 263 -2.75 -2.16 8.85
CA SER A 263 -2.39 -1.94 7.46
C SER A 263 -0.87 -1.81 7.29
N LEU A 264 -0.20 -1.05 8.17
CA LEU A 264 1.25 -0.88 8.15
C LEU A 264 1.99 -2.17 8.52
N ILE A 265 1.50 -2.93 9.49
CA ILE A 265 2.05 -4.25 9.85
C ILE A 265 1.91 -5.22 8.67
N SER A 266 0.79 -5.19 7.95
CA SER A 266 0.59 -6.03 6.77
C SER A 266 1.58 -5.70 5.66
N GLN A 267 1.86 -4.41 5.43
CA GLN A 267 2.92 -3.99 4.50
C GLN A 267 4.31 -4.45 4.96
N LEU A 268 4.59 -4.36 6.26
CA LEU A 268 5.84 -4.83 6.84
C LEU A 268 6.03 -6.35 6.69
N VAL A 269 4.96 -7.14 6.84
CA VAL A 269 4.98 -8.60 6.60
C VAL A 269 5.32 -8.93 5.16
N LEU A 270 4.88 -8.13 4.19
CA LEU A 270 5.24 -8.34 2.78
C LEU A 270 6.73 -8.06 2.52
N LEU A 271 7.31 -7.07 3.22
CA LEU A 271 8.73 -6.73 3.12
C LEU A 271 9.64 -7.62 3.97
N SER A 272 9.09 -8.38 4.91
CA SER A 272 9.89 -9.11 5.90
C SER A 272 10.89 -10.13 5.34
N PRO A 273 10.64 -10.84 4.22
CA PRO A 273 11.61 -11.77 3.64
C PRO A 273 12.85 -11.08 3.07
N GLU A 274 12.75 -9.78 2.74
CA GLU A 274 13.80 -9.01 2.08
C GLU A 274 14.65 -8.19 3.06
N VAL A 275 14.33 -8.27 4.36
CA VAL A 275 14.94 -7.44 5.40
C VAL A 275 15.47 -8.32 6.52
N ASN A 276 16.73 -8.10 6.90
CA ASN A 276 17.31 -8.73 8.08
C ASN A 276 16.48 -8.39 9.33
N ASN A 277 16.02 -9.42 10.04
CA ASN A 277 15.12 -9.33 11.20
C ASN A 277 13.70 -8.80 10.91
N GLY A 278 13.28 -8.71 9.63
CA GLY A 278 11.95 -8.24 9.26
C GLY A 278 10.82 -9.07 9.90
N GLU A 279 10.97 -10.39 9.95
CA GLU A 279 9.99 -11.29 10.58
C GLU A 279 9.86 -11.06 12.09
N SER A 280 10.98 -10.80 12.75
CA SER A 280 11.01 -10.52 14.19
C SER A 280 10.33 -9.19 14.51
N LEU A 281 10.61 -8.15 13.72
CA LEU A 281 9.95 -6.84 13.81
C LEU A 281 8.43 -6.96 13.62
N ALA A 282 8.01 -7.62 12.54
CA ALA A 282 6.59 -7.82 12.26
C ALA A 282 5.87 -8.61 13.37
N SER A 283 6.46 -9.72 13.81
CA SER A 283 5.89 -10.56 14.87
C SER A 283 5.78 -9.83 16.20
N GLY A 284 6.77 -9.01 16.56
CA GLY A 284 6.74 -8.18 17.76
C GLY A 284 5.60 -7.15 17.74
N LEU A 285 5.38 -6.50 16.59
CA LEU A 285 4.28 -5.54 16.41
C LEU A 285 2.91 -6.22 16.38
N ILE A 286 2.78 -7.40 15.77
CA ILE A 286 1.54 -8.20 15.81
C ILE A 286 1.18 -8.53 17.27
N ALA A 287 2.14 -9.04 18.04
CA ALA A 287 1.91 -9.36 19.44
C ALA A 287 1.54 -8.11 20.26
N LYS A 288 2.22 -6.98 20.02
CA LYS A 288 1.92 -5.70 20.67
C LYS A 288 0.53 -5.17 20.32
N LEU A 289 0.12 -5.28 19.05
CA LEU A 289 -1.20 -4.88 18.58
C LEU A 289 -2.29 -5.73 19.23
N GLU A 290 -2.14 -7.06 19.24
CA GLU A 290 -3.13 -7.97 19.85
C GLU A 290 -3.27 -7.73 21.35
N ALA A 291 -2.16 -7.55 22.07
CA ALA A 291 -2.19 -7.18 23.49
C ALA A 291 -2.90 -5.82 23.71
N THR A 292 -2.70 -4.87 22.80
CA THR A 292 -3.34 -3.56 22.86
C THR A 292 -4.84 -3.63 22.60
N LYS A 293 -5.29 -4.41 21.60
CA LYS A 293 -6.71 -4.67 21.35
C LYS A 293 -7.38 -5.29 22.58
N GLN A 294 -6.74 -6.27 23.21
CA GLN A 294 -7.26 -6.88 24.44
C GLN A 294 -7.37 -5.85 25.58
N GLN A 295 -6.36 -5.00 25.77
CA GLN A 295 -6.39 -3.96 26.79
C GLN A 295 -7.49 -2.92 26.54
N ILE A 296 -7.67 -2.48 25.30
CA ILE A 296 -8.75 -1.56 24.91
C ILE A 296 -10.11 -2.21 25.16
N GLY A 297 -10.30 -3.46 24.71
CA GLY A 297 -11.52 -4.21 24.94
C GLY A 297 -11.86 -4.37 26.42
N GLU A 298 -10.87 -4.58 27.28
CA GLU A 298 -11.05 -4.61 28.74
C GLU A 298 -11.53 -3.25 29.28
N LYS A 299 -10.89 -2.14 28.88
CA LYS A 299 -11.29 -0.78 29.30
C LYS A 299 -12.70 -0.43 28.85
N GLU A 300 -13.05 -0.71 27.60
CA GLU A 300 -14.38 -0.46 27.04
C GLU A 300 -15.44 -1.32 27.75
N SER A 301 -15.13 -2.59 27.98
CA SER A 301 -16.02 -3.50 28.70
C SER A 301 -16.21 -3.07 30.16
N ALA A 302 -15.18 -2.58 30.83
CA ALA A 302 -15.28 -2.03 32.18
C ALA A 302 -16.16 -0.77 32.24
N ALA A 303 -16.05 0.12 31.24
CA ALA A 303 -16.90 1.31 31.15
C ALA A 303 -18.39 0.95 30.90
N ILE A 304 -18.66 -0.10 30.12
CA ILE A 304 -20.02 -0.64 29.95
C ILE A 304 -20.50 -1.26 31.26
N TRP A 305 -19.66 -2.04 31.94
CA TRP A 305 -20.01 -2.66 33.21
C TRP A 305 -20.34 -1.62 34.28
N GLU A 306 -19.58 -0.54 34.36
CA GLU A 306 -19.86 0.56 35.28
C GLU A 306 -21.23 1.23 35.00
N LYS A 307 -21.66 1.31 33.73
CA LYS A 307 -23.01 1.78 33.37
C LYS A 307 -24.10 0.81 33.82
N ILE A 308 -23.84 -0.50 33.75
CA ILE A 308 -24.74 -1.54 34.25
C ILE A 308 -24.87 -1.45 35.77
N GLU A 309 -23.77 -1.31 36.50
CA GLU A 309 -23.77 -1.18 37.97
C GLU A 309 -24.46 0.10 38.45
N ARG A 310 -24.44 1.16 37.63
CA ARG A 310 -25.09 2.44 37.91
C ARG A 310 -26.52 2.54 37.40
N PHE A 311 -27.13 1.43 36.97
CA PHE A 311 -28.52 1.45 36.53
C PHE A 311 -29.43 2.03 37.63
N GLU A 312 -30.28 2.98 37.25
CA GLU A 312 -31.17 3.68 38.18
C GLU A 312 -32.05 2.64 38.90
N ASP A 313 -32.08 2.68 40.24
CA ASP A 313 -32.69 1.68 41.14
C ASP A 313 -31.92 0.35 41.34
N TRP A 314 -30.67 0.17 40.86
CA TRP A 314 -29.87 -1.04 41.16
C TRP A 314 -29.78 -1.34 42.67
N GLU A 315 -29.53 -0.34 43.52
CA GLU A 315 -29.52 -0.52 44.99
C GLU A 315 -30.87 -1.01 45.56
N LYS A 316 -32.00 -0.72 44.90
CA LYS A 316 -33.33 -1.17 45.31
C LYS A 316 -33.67 -2.55 44.76
N LEU A 317 -33.07 -2.94 43.63
CA LEU A 317 -33.27 -4.23 42.97
C LEU A 317 -32.27 -5.29 43.44
N GLU A 318 -31.08 -4.89 43.88
CA GLU A 318 -30.02 -5.78 44.36
C GLU A 318 -30.50 -6.75 45.47
N PRO A 319 -31.31 -6.35 46.47
CA PRO A 319 -31.85 -7.28 47.46
C PRO A 319 -32.78 -8.34 46.84
N LEU A 320 -33.57 -7.97 45.82
CA LEU A 320 -34.47 -8.87 45.10
C LEU A 320 -33.69 -9.90 44.28
N VAL A 321 -32.56 -9.47 43.70
CA VAL A 321 -31.67 -10.32 42.89
C VAL A 321 -30.79 -11.23 43.76
N LYS A 322 -30.28 -10.74 44.90
CA LYS A 322 -29.30 -11.47 45.72
C LYS A 322 -29.89 -12.27 46.89
N LYS A 323 -31.06 -11.89 47.42
CA LYS A 323 -31.63 -12.52 48.63
C LYS A 323 -32.94 -13.27 48.41
N GLY A 324 -33.59 -13.10 47.25
CA GLY A 324 -34.89 -13.75 46.98
C GLY A 324 -36.02 -13.29 47.90
N ASP A 325 -35.84 -12.17 48.61
CA ASP A 325 -36.84 -11.61 49.50
C ASP A 325 -37.92 -10.91 48.66
N ALA A 326 -39.10 -11.52 48.53
CA ALA A 326 -40.22 -10.89 47.84
C ALA A 326 -40.58 -9.55 48.52
N PRO A 327 -40.90 -8.49 47.76
CA PRO A 327 -41.34 -7.23 48.36
C PRO A 327 -42.56 -7.46 49.24
N LYS A 328 -42.62 -6.81 50.40
CA LYS A 328 -43.83 -6.81 51.23
C LYS A 328 -44.88 -5.90 50.58
N GLU A 329 -46.01 -6.51 50.21
CA GLU A 329 -47.33 -6.00 49.80
C GLU A 329 -47.40 -4.61 49.10
N ASN A 330 -47.97 -4.61 47.89
CA ASN A 330 -48.33 -3.47 47.02
C ASN A 330 -47.26 -2.89 46.07
N SER A 331 -46.08 -3.51 45.90
CA SER A 331 -45.05 -3.06 44.94
C SER A 331 -44.57 -4.10 43.91
N ASN A 332 -45.22 -5.27 43.81
CA ASN A 332 -44.73 -6.42 43.03
C ASN A 332 -44.73 -6.16 41.51
N GLU A 333 -45.76 -5.52 40.96
CA GLU A 333 -45.83 -5.21 39.52
C GLU A 333 -44.72 -4.25 39.08
N ASN A 334 -44.47 -3.21 39.88
CA ASN A 334 -43.40 -2.25 39.64
C ASN A 334 -42.02 -2.91 39.80
N ALA A 335 -41.85 -3.83 40.74
CA ALA A 335 -40.58 -4.55 40.92
C ALA A 335 -40.29 -5.52 39.77
N LEU A 336 -41.28 -6.32 39.35
CA LEU A 336 -41.16 -7.24 38.22
C LEU A 336 -40.88 -6.50 36.91
N LYS A 337 -41.62 -5.42 36.65
CA LYS A 337 -41.40 -4.59 35.47
C LYS A 337 -39.99 -4.01 35.46
N LYS A 338 -39.53 -3.46 36.58
CA LYS A 338 -38.15 -2.93 36.70
C LYS A 338 -37.07 -3.99 36.51
N LEU A 339 -37.29 -5.22 36.99
CA LEU A 339 -36.35 -6.34 36.75
C LEU A 339 -36.31 -6.76 35.28
N VAL A 340 -37.46 -6.77 34.60
CA VAL A 340 -37.53 -7.02 33.15
C VAL A 340 -36.82 -5.92 32.37
N ASP A 341 -37.11 -4.65 32.67
CA ASP A 341 -36.49 -3.48 32.03
C ASP A 341 -34.96 -3.48 32.25
N LEU A 342 -34.49 -3.81 33.47
CA LEU A 342 -33.07 -3.98 33.78
C LEU A 342 -32.44 -5.10 32.96
N ARG A 343 -33.09 -6.27 32.88
CA ARG A 343 -32.61 -7.41 32.10
C ARG A 343 -32.42 -7.04 30.63
N GLU A 344 -33.40 -6.37 30.03
CA GLU A 344 -33.35 -5.93 28.63
C GLU A 344 -32.25 -4.88 28.41
N SER A 345 -32.08 -3.95 29.35
CA SER A 345 -31.01 -2.96 29.34
C SER A 345 -29.62 -3.63 29.39
N ILE A 346 -29.43 -4.59 30.29
CA ILE A 346 -28.18 -5.36 30.41
C ILE A 346 -27.90 -6.11 29.10
N LEU A 347 -28.88 -6.81 28.55
CA LEU A 347 -28.73 -7.53 27.29
C LEU A 347 -28.31 -6.61 26.15
N THR A 348 -28.94 -5.44 26.04
CA THR A 348 -28.63 -4.43 25.01
C THR A 348 -27.21 -3.89 25.17
N GLN A 349 -26.81 -3.55 26.40
CA GLN A 349 -25.47 -3.02 26.67
C GLN A 349 -24.38 -4.09 26.52
N SER A 350 -24.69 -5.34 26.84
CA SER A 350 -23.75 -6.47 26.80
C SER A 350 -23.33 -6.87 25.39
N ALA A 351 -24.09 -6.49 24.36
CA ALA A 351 -23.79 -6.79 22.97
C ALA A 351 -22.43 -6.23 22.50
N ASN A 352 -21.92 -5.20 23.17
CA ASN A 352 -20.67 -4.53 22.84
C ASN A 352 -19.50 -4.93 23.77
N LEU A 353 -19.67 -5.96 24.60
CA LEU A 353 -18.61 -6.45 25.48
C LEU A 353 -17.65 -7.34 24.69
N SER A 354 -16.36 -7.03 24.79
CA SER A 354 -15.26 -7.79 24.19
C SER A 354 -14.39 -8.51 25.23
N SER A 355 -14.49 -8.12 26.50
CA SER A 355 -13.77 -8.75 27.61
C SER A 355 -14.43 -10.06 28.07
N PRO A 356 -13.71 -11.20 28.10
CA PRO A 356 -14.24 -12.46 28.62
C PRO A 356 -14.72 -12.36 30.07
N LYS A 357 -14.02 -11.56 30.89
CA LYS A 357 -14.36 -11.33 32.30
C LYS A 357 -15.73 -10.66 32.42
N HIS A 358 -15.94 -9.57 31.70
CA HIS A 358 -17.19 -8.80 31.78
C HIS A 358 -18.37 -9.50 31.09
N ILE A 359 -18.10 -10.27 30.01
CA ILE A 359 -19.09 -11.17 29.41
C ILE A 359 -19.60 -12.18 30.46
N LYS A 360 -18.69 -12.77 31.24
CA LYS A 360 -19.07 -13.70 32.32
C LYS A 360 -19.88 -13.00 33.40
N LEU A 361 -19.41 -11.85 33.92
CA LEU A 361 -20.14 -11.10 34.96
C LEU A 361 -21.57 -10.73 34.52
N THR A 362 -21.74 -10.34 33.26
CA THR A 362 -23.04 -10.00 32.70
C THR A 362 -23.94 -11.24 32.59
N ARG A 363 -23.41 -12.38 32.15
CA ARG A 363 -24.16 -13.64 32.10
C ARG A 363 -24.61 -14.06 33.49
N ASP A 364 -23.70 -14.07 34.47
CA ASP A 364 -24.00 -14.46 35.85
C ASP A 364 -25.07 -13.55 36.47
N LEU A 365 -25.08 -12.26 36.12
CA LEU A 365 -26.10 -11.30 36.55
C LEU A 365 -27.46 -11.56 35.89
N ILE A 366 -27.50 -11.82 34.58
CA ILE A 366 -28.75 -12.17 33.87
C ILE A 366 -29.36 -13.44 34.46
N GLU A 367 -28.55 -14.46 34.75
CA GLU A 367 -29.01 -15.70 35.37
C GLU A 367 -29.63 -15.46 36.75
N GLN A 368 -29.03 -14.59 37.57
CA GLN A 368 -29.60 -14.20 38.86
C GLN A 368 -30.93 -13.45 38.71
N ILE A 369 -31.04 -12.53 37.74
CA ILE A 369 -32.29 -11.82 37.47
C ILE A 369 -33.38 -12.80 37.00
N ASP A 370 -33.04 -13.74 36.11
CA ASP A 370 -33.96 -14.76 35.61
C ASP A 370 -34.47 -15.68 36.73
N TYR A 371 -33.59 -16.06 37.67
CA TYR A 371 -33.98 -16.81 38.87
C TYR A 371 -34.95 -16.01 39.75
N SER A 372 -34.65 -14.74 40.04
CA SER A 372 -35.54 -13.90 40.87
C SER A 372 -36.88 -13.64 40.20
N LEU A 373 -36.91 -13.43 38.87
CA LEU A 373 -38.16 -13.29 38.13
C LEU A 373 -39.02 -14.57 38.23
N ALA A 374 -38.41 -15.75 38.12
CA ALA A 374 -39.11 -17.02 38.25
C ALA A 374 -39.65 -17.23 39.68
N ASP A 375 -38.84 -17.00 40.70
CA ASP A 375 -39.22 -17.14 42.11
C ASP A 375 -40.35 -16.19 42.51
N ILE A 376 -40.27 -14.90 42.13
CA ILE A 376 -41.33 -13.94 42.40
C ILE A 376 -42.64 -14.38 41.73
N ARG A 377 -42.61 -14.77 40.45
CA ARG A 377 -43.81 -15.24 39.74
C ARG A 377 -44.41 -16.49 40.39
N GLU A 378 -43.59 -17.43 40.85
CA GLU A 378 -44.06 -18.62 41.56
C GLU A 378 -44.74 -18.25 42.90
N LYS A 379 -44.15 -17.31 43.66
CA LYS A 379 -44.74 -16.80 44.90
C LYS A 379 -46.08 -16.09 44.66
N GLN A 380 -46.20 -15.28 43.61
CA GLN A 380 -47.46 -14.63 43.23
C GLN A 380 -48.55 -15.65 42.91
N LEU A 381 -48.22 -16.70 42.14
CA LEU A 381 -49.18 -17.77 41.82
C LEU A 381 -49.63 -18.53 43.07
N LYS A 382 -48.71 -18.84 43.99
CA LYS A 382 -49.07 -19.48 45.27
C LYS A 382 -49.96 -18.60 46.14
N ALA A 383 -49.66 -17.31 46.24
CA ALA A 383 -50.49 -16.36 47.00
C ALA A 383 -51.89 -16.23 46.37
N TYR A 384 -51.96 -16.18 45.04
CA TYR A 384 -53.22 -16.19 44.30
C TYR A 384 -54.04 -17.47 44.54
N ASP A 385 -53.40 -18.65 44.54
CA ASP A 385 -54.04 -19.93 44.89
C ASP A 385 -54.63 -19.91 46.31
N VAL A 386 -53.87 -19.41 47.30
CA VAL A 386 -54.34 -19.30 48.70
C VAL A 386 -55.56 -18.40 48.79
N TRP A 387 -55.53 -17.25 48.12
CA TRP A 387 -56.69 -16.36 48.04
C TRP A 387 -57.88 -17.01 47.34
N ALA A 388 -57.68 -17.66 46.19
CA ALA A 388 -58.73 -18.34 45.44
C ALA A 388 -59.39 -19.46 46.26
N ILE A 389 -58.59 -20.28 46.96
CA ILE A 389 -59.10 -21.29 47.90
C ILE A 389 -59.94 -20.63 49.00
N SER A 390 -59.52 -19.48 49.53
CA SER A 390 -60.29 -18.78 50.56
C SER A 390 -61.68 -18.38 50.04
N GLN A 391 -61.76 -17.86 48.80
CA GLN A 391 -63.03 -17.49 48.17
C GLN A 391 -63.92 -18.71 47.91
N ILE A 392 -63.34 -19.81 47.38
CA ILE A 392 -64.05 -21.07 47.14
C ILE A 392 -64.57 -21.64 48.47
N ARG A 393 -63.77 -21.61 49.53
CA ARG A 393 -64.12 -22.16 50.85
C ARG A 393 -65.21 -21.35 51.54
N VAL A 394 -65.13 -20.02 51.52
CA VAL A 394 -66.17 -19.14 52.06
C VAL A 394 -67.49 -19.42 51.35
N PHE A 395 -67.48 -19.40 50.02
CA PHE A 395 -68.67 -19.73 49.23
C PHE A 395 -69.23 -21.13 49.56
N TYR A 396 -68.38 -22.16 49.55
CA TYR A 396 -68.84 -23.52 49.81
C TYR A 396 -69.46 -23.66 51.21
N ASN A 397 -68.80 -23.14 52.25
CA ASN A 397 -69.27 -23.29 53.62
C ASN A 397 -70.58 -22.54 53.87
N ASP A 398 -70.73 -21.35 53.33
CA ASP A 398 -71.90 -20.49 53.55
C ASP A 398 -73.15 -21.02 52.82
N TYR A 399 -72.96 -21.74 51.69
CA TYR A 399 -74.07 -22.13 50.82
C TYR A 399 -74.26 -23.64 50.64
N LYS A 400 -73.40 -24.52 51.18
CA LYS A 400 -73.51 -26.00 51.01
C LYS A 400 -74.85 -26.57 51.48
N GLU A 401 -75.48 -25.99 52.50
CA GLU A 401 -76.75 -26.46 53.05
C GLU A 401 -77.94 -26.13 52.13
N ALA A 402 -77.78 -25.13 51.24
CA ALA A 402 -78.78 -24.78 50.23
C ALA A 402 -78.88 -25.83 49.10
N LEU A 403 -77.92 -26.77 49.02
CA LEU A 403 -77.92 -27.86 48.05
C LEU A 403 -78.90 -28.97 48.49
N GLY A 404 -80.16 -28.89 48.02
CA GLY A 404 -81.15 -29.97 48.11
C GLY A 404 -82.45 -29.62 48.86
N VAL A 405 -82.48 -28.52 49.61
CA VAL A 405 -83.66 -28.12 50.41
C VAL A 405 -84.22 -26.79 49.93
N GLY A 406 -84.72 -26.71 48.69
CA GLY A 406 -85.46 -25.54 48.18
C GLY A 406 -84.83 -24.16 48.47
N GLY A 407 -83.50 -24.09 48.61
CA GLY A 407 -82.80 -22.91 49.12
C GLY A 407 -82.91 -21.71 48.17
N ASP A 408 -82.58 -20.53 48.66
CA ASP A 408 -82.63 -19.29 47.87
C ASP A 408 -81.62 -19.33 46.70
N LYS A 409 -82.10 -19.84 45.55
CA LYS A 409 -81.33 -19.95 44.30
C LYS A 409 -80.83 -18.59 43.82
N LYS A 410 -81.51 -17.49 44.15
CA LYS A 410 -81.09 -16.13 43.77
C LYS A 410 -79.90 -15.66 44.61
N ALA A 411 -79.93 -15.95 45.92
CA ALA A 411 -78.77 -15.72 46.79
C ALA A 411 -77.56 -16.54 46.35
N MET A 412 -77.77 -17.83 46.02
CA MET A 412 -76.72 -18.72 45.51
C MET A 412 -76.13 -18.23 44.18
N TYR A 413 -76.97 -17.81 43.22
CA TYR A 413 -76.54 -17.19 41.96
C TYR A 413 -75.63 -15.98 42.21
N ASN A 414 -76.08 -15.03 43.05
CA ASN A 414 -75.33 -13.81 43.32
C ASN A 414 -74.00 -14.12 44.02
N ALA A 415 -74.00 -15.09 44.95
CA ALA A 415 -72.80 -15.52 45.64
C ALA A 415 -71.79 -16.22 44.70
N MET A 416 -72.26 -17.05 43.75
CA MET A 416 -71.38 -17.63 42.73
C MET A 416 -70.72 -16.54 41.88
N ALA A 417 -71.49 -15.55 41.42
CA ALA A 417 -70.95 -14.42 40.67
C ALA A 417 -69.96 -13.60 41.51
N LEU A 418 -70.23 -13.43 42.82
CA LEU A 418 -69.39 -12.65 43.73
C LEU A 418 -68.05 -13.32 44.03
N TYR A 419 -68.08 -14.55 44.56
CA TYR A 419 -66.91 -15.25 45.09
C TYR A 419 -66.14 -16.01 44.00
N LEU A 420 -66.84 -16.80 43.20
CA LEU A 420 -66.21 -17.62 42.16
C LEU A 420 -65.95 -16.79 40.90
N GLY A 421 -66.84 -15.86 40.59
CA GLY A 421 -66.73 -15.02 39.39
C GLY A 421 -65.53 -14.08 39.38
N SER A 422 -64.92 -13.77 40.52
CA SER A 422 -63.73 -12.90 40.60
C SER A 422 -62.42 -13.66 40.37
N ILE A 423 -62.47 -14.99 40.36
CA ILE A 423 -61.29 -15.85 40.15
C ILE A 423 -61.06 -16.02 38.64
N ASP A 424 -59.88 -15.63 38.17
CA ASP A 424 -59.32 -16.07 36.90
C ASP A 424 -58.76 -17.49 37.05
N THR A 425 -59.38 -18.45 36.35
CA THR A 425 -59.01 -19.87 36.44
C THR A 425 -57.70 -20.20 35.71
N ARG A 426 -57.18 -19.29 34.86
CA ARG A 426 -55.94 -19.50 34.11
C ARG A 426 -54.68 -19.48 34.99
N PHE A 427 -54.77 -18.87 36.17
CA PHE A 427 -53.65 -18.76 37.12
C PHE A 427 -53.69 -19.81 38.23
N LEU A 428 -54.72 -20.65 38.27
CA LEU A 428 -54.88 -21.64 39.32
C LEU A 428 -53.96 -22.84 39.08
N SER A 429 -53.36 -23.37 40.16
CA SER A 429 -52.78 -24.70 40.09
C SER A 429 -53.85 -25.76 39.87
N MET A 430 -53.45 -26.91 39.31
CA MET A 430 -54.37 -28.00 39.00
C MET A 430 -55.25 -28.44 40.19
N PRO A 431 -54.74 -28.59 41.43
CA PRO A 431 -55.58 -28.91 42.59
C PRO A 431 -56.63 -27.84 42.88
N VAL A 432 -56.27 -26.56 42.81
CA VAL A 432 -57.20 -25.45 43.09
C VAL A 432 -58.23 -25.30 41.98
N GLN A 433 -57.81 -25.48 40.72
CA GLN A 433 -58.71 -25.51 39.57
C GLN A 433 -59.72 -26.65 39.68
N THR A 434 -59.31 -27.81 40.20
CA THR A 434 -60.19 -28.96 40.44
C THR A 434 -61.23 -28.61 41.50
N ALA A 435 -60.79 -28.08 42.65
CA ALA A 435 -61.69 -27.65 43.71
C ALA A 435 -62.68 -26.57 43.23
N TYR A 436 -62.19 -25.58 42.48
CA TYR A 436 -63.03 -24.56 41.84
C TYR A 436 -64.08 -25.21 40.95
N SER A 437 -63.67 -26.10 40.06
CA SER A 437 -64.55 -26.72 39.06
C SER A 437 -65.60 -27.63 39.71
N GLU A 438 -65.24 -28.38 40.74
CA GLU A 438 -66.15 -29.22 41.52
C GLU A 438 -67.21 -28.39 42.22
N VAL A 439 -66.77 -27.37 42.98
CA VAL A 439 -67.68 -26.46 43.69
C VAL A 439 -68.56 -25.71 42.69
N PHE A 440 -67.96 -25.16 41.64
CA PHE A 440 -68.71 -24.45 40.61
C PHE A 440 -69.77 -25.35 39.97
N SER A 441 -69.40 -26.55 39.51
CA SER A 441 -70.31 -27.47 38.82
C SER A 441 -71.46 -27.93 39.72
N LYS A 442 -71.17 -28.24 40.99
CA LYS A 442 -72.16 -28.71 41.96
C LYS A 442 -73.25 -27.67 42.20
N PHE A 443 -72.87 -26.40 42.38
CA PHE A 443 -73.82 -25.32 42.64
C PHE A 443 -74.48 -24.82 41.35
N TYR A 444 -73.73 -24.81 40.24
CA TYR A 444 -74.26 -24.45 38.92
C TYR A 444 -75.40 -25.40 38.51
N ALA A 445 -75.27 -26.70 38.76
CA ALA A 445 -76.30 -27.69 38.43
C ALA A 445 -77.65 -27.42 39.13
N ALA A 446 -77.61 -26.86 40.35
CA ALA A 446 -78.79 -26.57 41.17
C ALA A 446 -79.54 -25.28 40.76
N LEU A 447 -78.96 -24.46 39.88
CA LEU A 447 -79.61 -23.26 39.32
C LEU A 447 -80.61 -23.61 38.20
N ASP A 448 -81.58 -22.72 37.99
CA ASP A 448 -82.52 -22.83 36.86
C ASP A 448 -81.85 -22.39 35.55
N ASP A 449 -82.35 -22.87 34.40
CA ASP A 449 -81.71 -22.65 33.09
C ASP A 449 -81.51 -21.16 32.75
N ASN A 450 -82.50 -20.32 33.08
CA ASN A 450 -82.39 -18.86 32.90
C ASN A 450 -81.29 -18.24 33.78
N GLN A 451 -81.02 -18.78 34.96
CA GLN A 451 -79.96 -18.31 35.86
C GLN A 451 -78.60 -18.83 35.39
N LYS A 452 -78.52 -20.08 34.91
CA LYS A 452 -77.31 -20.68 34.34
C LYS A 452 -76.75 -19.86 33.17
N ILE A 453 -77.60 -19.48 32.22
CA ILE A 453 -77.22 -18.68 31.04
C ILE A 453 -76.70 -17.30 31.46
N LYS A 454 -77.40 -16.63 32.39
CA LYS A 454 -77.01 -15.31 32.89
C LYS A 454 -75.71 -15.36 33.67
N LEU A 455 -75.54 -16.35 34.55
CA LEU A 455 -74.35 -16.51 35.38
C LEU A 455 -73.10 -16.74 34.54
N SER A 456 -73.20 -17.59 33.51
CA SER A 456 -72.09 -17.86 32.59
C SER A 456 -71.63 -16.58 31.89
N SER A 457 -72.57 -15.76 31.43
CA SER A 457 -72.25 -14.48 30.79
C SER A 457 -71.63 -13.49 31.79
N GLU A 458 -72.21 -13.39 32.99
CA GLU A 458 -71.74 -12.49 34.05
C GLU A 458 -70.33 -12.84 34.52
N ILE A 459 -70.03 -14.12 34.75
CA ILE A 459 -68.71 -14.57 35.19
C ILE A 459 -67.64 -14.36 34.12
N ILE A 460 -67.98 -14.50 32.83
CA ILE A 460 -67.03 -14.22 31.74
C ILE A 460 -66.74 -12.73 31.66
N MET A 461 -67.75 -11.87 31.82
CA MET A 461 -67.59 -10.41 31.73
C MET A 461 -67.07 -9.77 33.01
N LYS A 462 -67.12 -10.47 34.14
CA LYS A 462 -66.67 -9.94 35.42
C LYS A 462 -65.17 -9.73 35.43
N ARG A 463 -64.76 -8.54 35.88
CA ARG A 463 -63.35 -8.23 36.13
C ARG A 463 -62.80 -9.22 37.15
N LYS A 464 -61.76 -9.95 36.74
CA LYS A 464 -61.02 -10.87 37.61
C LYS A 464 -60.03 -10.12 38.47
N GLU A 465 -59.68 -10.70 39.61
CA GLU A 465 -58.61 -10.18 40.45
C GLU A 465 -57.27 -10.29 39.69
N ALA A 466 -56.49 -9.21 39.70
CA ALA A 466 -55.23 -9.16 38.96
C ALA A 466 -54.15 -9.95 39.71
N LEU A 467 -53.37 -10.77 39.00
CA LEU A 467 -52.26 -11.52 39.59
C LEU A 467 -51.21 -10.60 40.24
N SER A 468 -51.07 -9.37 39.74
CA SER A 468 -50.14 -8.37 40.28
C SER A 468 -50.51 -7.81 41.65
N ASN A 469 -51.73 -8.08 42.13
CA ASN A 469 -52.17 -7.74 43.49
C ASN A 469 -51.64 -8.74 44.54
N PHE A 470 -50.98 -9.82 44.10
CA PHE A 470 -50.35 -10.86 44.92
C PHE A 470 -48.83 -10.82 44.71
#